data_AF-A0A1E4EQS4-F1
#
_entry.id   AF-A0A1E4EQS4-F1
#
_cell.length_a   1.000
_cell.length_b   1.000
_cell.length_c   1.000
_cell.angle_alpha   90.00
_cell.angle_beta   90.00
_cell.angle_gamma   90.00
#
_symmetry.space_group_name_H-M   'P 1'
#
loop_
_entity.id
_entity.type
_entity.pdbx_description
1 polymer ?
#
loop_
_entity_poly.entity_id
_entity_poly.type
_entity_poly.pdbx_seq_one_letter_code
_entity_poly.pdbx_strand_id
1 'polypeptide(L)'
;MKKIVFAFPFLALTVTGWAQHKLERDPFVNLAQQQQVQHLEQDTHSKIPVITTQAHHQTEMKQSAPVPKINVLGLVTNSRQPKAIVAGAKSTYIVAQGDKLGDYRVARIDRSGITLAYKQSRYHLPLGE
;
A
#
# COMPACT_ATOMS: atom_id res chain seq x y z
N MET A 1 42.20 50.62 -33.68
CA MET A 1 42.80 50.22 -32.39
C MET A 1 41.68 49.94 -31.40
N LYS A 2 41.59 48.72 -30.86
CA LYS A 2 40.51 48.22 -29.99
C LYS A 2 40.76 48.63 -28.54
N LYS A 3 39.72 49.05 -27.82
CA LYS A 3 39.69 49.02 -26.34
C LYS A 3 38.34 48.42 -25.92
N ILE A 4 38.39 47.21 -25.36
CA ILE A 4 37.26 46.55 -24.73
C ILE A 4 37.46 46.73 -23.23
N VAL A 5 36.54 47.40 -22.57
CA VAL A 5 36.52 47.55 -21.11
C VAL A 5 35.50 46.55 -20.58
N PHE A 6 35.98 45.53 -19.89
CA PHE A 6 35.15 44.58 -19.15
C PHE A 6 34.96 45.13 -17.73
N ALA A 7 33.71 45.30 -17.31
CA ALA A 7 33.37 45.62 -15.93
C ALA A 7 32.14 44.81 -15.52
N PHE A 8 32.36 43.76 -14.72
CA PHE A 8 31.37 43.04 -13.92
C PHE A 8 32.12 42.26 -12.83
N PRO A 9 31.48 41.81 -11.74
CA PRO A 9 30.49 42.49 -10.89
C PRO A 9 30.90 42.38 -9.40
N PHE A 10 30.38 43.22 -8.50
CA PHE A 10 30.41 42.91 -7.06
C PHE A 10 28.99 42.71 -6.55
N LEU A 11 28.67 41.44 -6.38
CA LEU A 11 27.57 40.89 -5.58
C LEU A 11 27.90 41.09 -4.09
N ALA A 12 26.95 41.57 -3.31
CA ALA A 12 26.90 41.33 -1.87
C ALA A 12 25.44 41.17 -1.41
N LEU A 13 25.01 39.91 -1.31
CA LEU A 13 23.91 39.48 -0.44
C LEU A 13 24.27 39.71 1.02
N THR A 14 23.35 40.15 1.88
CA THR A 14 23.38 39.77 3.31
C THR A 14 21.99 39.74 3.98
N VAL A 15 21.58 38.51 4.29
CA VAL A 15 20.94 37.95 5.52
C VAL A 15 19.64 38.53 6.12
N THR A 16 18.55 37.78 5.88
CA THR A 16 17.67 37.11 6.86
C THR A 16 17.27 37.88 8.13
N GLY A 17 16.05 38.45 8.11
CA GLY A 17 15.27 38.69 9.33
C GLY A 17 14.56 37.41 9.76
N TRP A 18 14.94 36.87 10.92
CA TRP A 18 14.28 35.73 11.56
C TRP A 18 13.01 36.24 12.26
N ALA A 19 11.84 36.01 11.65
CA ALA A 19 10.57 36.17 12.35
C ALA A 19 10.38 35.00 13.32
N GLN A 20 10.08 35.31 14.58
CA GLN A 20 9.87 34.38 15.68
C GLN A 20 8.96 33.20 15.28
N HIS A 21 9.48 31.98 15.44
CA HIS A 21 8.64 30.80 15.48
C HIS A 21 7.69 30.92 16.67
N LYS A 22 6.40 31.10 16.37
CA LYS A 22 5.33 30.92 17.34
C LYS A 22 5.45 29.47 17.83
N LEU A 23 5.63 29.27 19.14
CA LEU A 23 5.59 27.93 19.73
C LEU A 23 4.19 27.36 19.47
N GLU A 24 4.07 26.53 18.45
CA GLU A 24 2.85 25.79 18.16
C GLU A 24 2.68 24.80 19.32
N ARG A 25 1.78 25.14 20.26
CA ARG A 25 1.37 24.19 21.30
C ARG A 25 0.65 23.05 20.61
N ASP A 26 1.09 21.84 20.90
CA ASP A 26 0.52 20.61 20.40
C ASP A 26 -1.02 20.58 20.69
N PRO A 27 -1.87 20.45 19.65
CA PRO A 27 -3.32 20.41 19.81
C PRO A 27 -3.80 19.22 20.66
N PHE A 28 -2.96 18.20 20.88
CA PHE A 28 -3.29 17.00 21.63
C PHE A 28 -3.11 17.13 23.15
N VAL A 29 -2.49 18.20 23.66
CA VAL A 29 -2.28 18.40 25.12
C VAL A 29 -3.62 18.51 25.87
N ASN A 30 -4.68 18.98 25.22
CA ASN A 30 -6.00 19.16 25.85
C ASN A 30 -6.93 17.95 25.71
N LEU A 31 -6.61 16.94 24.88
CA LEU A 31 -7.49 15.76 24.70
C LEU A 31 -7.49 14.85 25.92
N ALA A 32 -6.34 14.73 26.61
CA ALA A 32 -6.24 13.88 27.80
C ALA A 32 -7.06 14.43 28.98
N GLN A 33 -7.23 15.76 29.08
CA GLN A 33 -8.04 16.37 30.15
C GLN A 33 -9.54 16.30 29.87
N GLN A 34 -9.98 16.33 28.61
CA GLN A 34 -11.41 16.21 28.28
C GLN A 34 -11.96 14.79 28.49
N GLN A 35 -11.13 13.74 28.37
CA GLN A 35 -11.56 12.36 28.60
C GLN A 35 -11.82 12.01 30.07
N GLN A 36 -11.30 12.80 31.03
CA GLN A 36 -11.51 12.53 32.46
C GLN A 36 -12.80 13.16 33.01
N VAL A 37 -13.36 14.19 32.36
CA VAL A 37 -14.57 14.87 32.84
C VAL A 37 -15.86 14.15 32.41
N GLN A 38 -15.83 13.30 31.38
CA GLN A 38 -17.02 12.60 30.89
C GLN A 38 -17.34 11.26 31.58
N HIS A 39 -16.51 10.78 32.51
CA HIS A 39 -16.71 9.47 33.13
C HIS A 39 -17.46 9.46 34.47
N LEU A 40 -17.96 10.60 34.97
CA LEU A 40 -18.72 10.67 36.23
C LEU A 40 -20.09 11.36 36.06
N GLU A 41 -21.01 10.72 35.35
CA GLU A 41 -22.48 10.86 35.52
C GLU A 41 -23.12 9.76 34.65
N GLN A 42 -23.30 8.55 35.16
CA GLN A 42 -24.44 8.08 35.94
C GLN A 42 -25.72 7.82 35.10
N ASP A 43 -26.01 6.51 35.01
CA ASP A 43 -27.30 5.82 35.02
C ASP A 43 -28.21 5.68 33.78
N THR A 44 -28.36 4.39 33.45
CA THR A 44 -29.59 3.67 33.10
C THR A 44 -30.31 4.06 31.80
N HIS A 45 -29.91 3.43 30.70
CA HIS A 45 -30.87 2.90 29.73
C HIS A 45 -30.38 1.59 29.13
N SER A 46 -31.03 0.50 29.56
CA SER A 46 -30.93 -0.82 28.96
C SER A 46 -31.48 -0.79 27.54
N LYS A 47 -30.59 -0.78 26.54
CA LYS A 47 -30.83 -1.38 25.23
C LYS A 47 -29.52 -1.99 24.77
N ILE A 48 -29.35 -3.28 25.05
CA ILE A 48 -28.33 -4.08 24.39
C ILE A 48 -28.68 -4.05 22.89
N PRO A 49 -27.87 -3.47 22.00
CA PRO A 49 -28.08 -3.68 20.58
C PRO A 49 -27.73 -5.15 20.32
N VAL A 50 -28.71 -5.92 19.85
CA VAL A 50 -28.45 -7.24 19.30
C VAL A 50 -27.58 -7.03 18.07
N ILE A 51 -26.27 -7.26 18.22
CA ILE A 51 -25.34 -7.29 17.10
C ILE A 51 -25.64 -8.58 16.36
N THR A 52 -26.54 -8.53 15.39
CA THR A 52 -26.67 -9.59 14.39
C THR A 52 -25.43 -9.47 13.50
N THR A 53 -24.34 -10.13 13.89
CA THR A 53 -23.23 -10.35 12.97
C THR A 53 -23.78 -11.17 11.83
N GLN A 54 -24.16 -10.51 10.72
CA GLN A 54 -24.30 -11.17 9.45
C GLN A 54 -22.91 -11.71 9.14
N ALA A 55 -22.68 -12.98 9.49
CA ALA A 55 -21.57 -13.73 8.95
C ALA A 55 -21.72 -13.58 7.44
N HIS A 56 -20.85 -12.77 6.83
CA HIS A 56 -20.67 -12.81 5.39
C HIS A 56 -20.45 -14.29 5.10
N HIS A 57 -21.45 -14.93 4.51
CA HIS A 57 -21.30 -16.24 3.91
C HIS A 57 -20.13 -16.08 2.94
N GLN A 58 -18.94 -16.46 3.37
CA GLN A 58 -17.87 -16.82 2.46
C GLN A 58 -18.50 -17.95 1.66
N THR A 59 -18.95 -17.62 0.45
CA THR A 59 -19.34 -18.61 -0.54
C THR A 59 -18.12 -19.48 -0.73
N GLU A 60 -18.07 -20.56 0.04
CA GLU A 60 -17.10 -21.63 -0.07
C GLU A 60 -17.40 -22.27 -1.42
N MET A 61 -16.84 -21.67 -2.48
CA MET A 61 -16.82 -22.26 -3.80
C MET A 61 -15.94 -23.50 -3.67
N LYS A 62 -16.59 -24.61 -3.30
CA LYS A 62 -16.10 -25.98 -3.33
C LYS A 62 -15.91 -26.40 -4.79
N GLN A 63 -15.06 -25.68 -5.50
CA GLN A 63 -14.53 -26.13 -6.76
C GLN A 63 -13.07 -26.46 -6.47
N SER A 64 -12.81 -27.76 -6.42
CA SER A 64 -11.47 -28.36 -6.38
C SER A 64 -10.74 -28.05 -7.68
N ALA A 65 -10.53 -26.78 -7.98
CA ALA A 65 -9.62 -26.38 -9.02
C ALA A 65 -8.19 -26.66 -8.51
N PRO A 66 -7.31 -27.15 -9.40
CA PRO A 66 -5.98 -27.57 -9.02
C PRO A 66 -5.28 -26.43 -8.27
N VAL A 67 -4.50 -26.76 -7.25
CA VAL A 67 -3.67 -25.76 -6.58
C VAL A 67 -2.48 -25.46 -7.49
N PRO A 68 -2.23 -24.19 -7.83
CA PRO A 68 -1.07 -23.84 -8.66
C PRO A 68 0.23 -24.18 -7.91
N LYS A 69 1.01 -25.12 -8.45
CA LYS A 69 2.33 -25.51 -7.93
C LYS A 69 3.41 -24.56 -8.46
N ILE A 70 3.29 -23.28 -8.12
CA ILE A 70 4.29 -22.26 -8.46
C ILE A 70 4.58 -21.41 -7.23
N ASN A 71 5.82 -20.94 -7.12
CA ASN A 71 6.26 -20.04 -6.06
C ASN A 71 6.58 -18.66 -6.66
N VAL A 72 6.14 -17.59 -6.01
CA VAL A 72 6.47 -16.22 -6.41
C VAL A 72 7.79 -15.82 -5.72
N LEU A 73 8.86 -15.73 -6.50
CA LEU A 73 10.19 -15.39 -5.99
C LEU A 73 10.40 -13.88 -5.82
N GLY A 74 9.74 -13.08 -6.65
CA GLY A 74 10.03 -11.66 -6.73
C GLY A 74 9.01 -10.88 -7.54
N LEU A 75 8.96 -9.57 -7.29
CA LEU A 75 8.13 -8.62 -8.02
C LEU A 75 9.01 -7.49 -8.56
N VAL A 76 8.83 -7.18 -9.84
CA VAL A 76 9.50 -6.06 -10.51
C VAL A 76 8.47 -4.97 -10.72
N THR A 77 8.46 -3.98 -9.83
CA THR A 77 7.43 -2.93 -9.77
C THR A 77 7.86 -1.60 -10.37
N ASN A 78 9.16 -1.39 -10.65
CA ASN A 78 9.68 -0.13 -11.21
C ASN A 78 9.62 -0.08 -12.76
N SER A 79 8.97 -1.06 -13.38
CA SER A 79 8.72 -1.07 -14.82
C SER A 79 7.38 -0.41 -15.16
N ARG A 80 7.23 0.05 -16.41
CA ARG A 80 5.96 0.62 -16.94
C ARG A 80 4.75 -0.28 -16.71
N GLN A 81 4.97 -1.59 -16.62
CA GLN A 81 4.00 -2.59 -16.21
C GLN A 81 4.63 -3.50 -15.14
N PRO A 82 3.96 -3.77 -14.01
CA PRO A 82 4.46 -4.70 -13.01
C PRO A 82 4.71 -6.09 -13.61
N LYS A 83 5.82 -6.71 -13.22
CA LYS A 83 6.14 -8.11 -13.57
C LYS A 83 6.40 -8.92 -12.31
N ALA A 84 6.23 -10.23 -12.41
CA ALA A 84 6.53 -11.17 -11.33
C ALA A 84 7.55 -12.20 -11.82
N ILE A 85 8.43 -12.61 -10.91
CA ILE A 85 9.39 -13.70 -11.11
C ILE A 85 8.78 -14.91 -10.41
N VAL A 86 8.46 -15.95 -11.18
CA VAL A 86 7.77 -17.14 -10.69
C VAL A 86 8.60 -18.39 -10.94
N ALA A 87 8.80 -19.20 -9.91
CA ALA A 87 9.40 -20.51 -10.02
C ALA A 87 8.32 -21.56 -10.31
N GLY A 88 8.39 -22.16 -11.49
CA GLY A 88 7.64 -23.37 -11.81
C GLY A 88 8.43 -24.64 -11.52
N ALA A 89 7.82 -25.80 -11.76
CA ALA A 89 8.44 -27.10 -11.46
C ALA A 89 9.76 -27.37 -12.22
N LYS A 90 9.98 -26.74 -13.38
CA LYS A 90 11.15 -26.98 -14.25
C LYS A 90 12.07 -25.77 -14.41
N SER A 91 11.52 -24.56 -14.29
CA SER A 91 12.28 -23.33 -14.51
C SER A 91 11.58 -22.12 -13.92
N THR A 92 12.34 -21.04 -13.83
CA THR A 92 11.85 -19.73 -13.40
C THR A 92 11.49 -18.88 -14.61
N TYR A 93 10.38 -18.16 -14.53
CA TYR A 93 9.87 -17.30 -15.59
C TYR A 93 9.62 -15.89 -15.06
N ILE A 94 9.71 -14.91 -15.95
CA ILE A 94 9.24 -13.55 -15.70
C ILE A 94 7.91 -13.40 -16.43
N VAL A 95 6.86 -13.06 -15.70
CA VAL A 95 5.50 -12.94 -16.23
C VAL A 95 4.93 -11.56 -15.99
N ALA A 96 4.10 -11.11 -16.92
CA ALA A 96 3.28 -9.90 -16.82
C ALA A 96 1.81 -10.27 -16.66
N GLN A 97 0.98 -9.27 -16.38
CA GLN A 97 -0.47 -9.44 -16.37
C GLN A 97 -0.98 -9.90 -17.75
N GLY A 98 -1.82 -10.94 -17.74
CA GLY A 98 -2.37 -11.57 -18.94
C GLY A 98 -1.60 -12.81 -19.40
N ASP A 99 -0.34 -12.98 -18.97
CA ASP A 99 0.50 -14.10 -19.37
C ASP A 99 -0.05 -15.43 -18.86
N LYS A 100 0.22 -16.50 -19.63
CA LYS A 100 -0.23 -17.86 -19.33
C LYS A 100 0.86 -18.63 -18.58
N LEU A 101 0.49 -19.26 -17.47
CA LEU A 101 1.33 -20.10 -16.61
C LEU A 101 0.68 -21.47 -16.48
N GLY A 102 1.06 -22.42 -17.35
CA GLY A 102 0.35 -23.69 -17.45
C GLY A 102 -1.11 -23.46 -17.85
N ASP A 103 -2.05 -23.92 -17.03
CA ASP A 103 -3.48 -23.70 -17.27
C ASP A 103 -4.03 -22.39 -16.68
N TYR A 104 -3.21 -21.65 -15.94
CA TYR A 104 -3.59 -20.40 -15.29
C TYR A 104 -3.23 -19.19 -16.17
N ARG A 105 -3.91 -18.07 -15.94
CA ARG A 105 -3.48 -16.75 -16.42
C ARG A 105 -3.20 -15.82 -15.27
N VAL A 106 -2.19 -14.98 -15.41
CA VAL A 106 -1.93 -13.91 -14.45
C VAL A 106 -3.03 -12.86 -14.59
N ALA A 107 -3.93 -12.77 -13.62
CA ALA A 107 -5.02 -11.82 -13.62
C ALA A 107 -4.57 -10.44 -13.14
N ARG A 108 -3.70 -10.40 -12.13
CA ARG A 108 -3.19 -9.18 -11.51
C ARG A 108 -1.85 -9.43 -10.82
N ILE A 109 -1.00 -8.40 -10.78
CA ILE A 109 0.26 -8.39 -10.05
C ILE A 109 0.20 -7.20 -9.09
N ASP A 110 0.26 -7.48 -7.79
CA ASP A 110 0.21 -6.49 -6.71
C ASP A 110 1.50 -6.58 -5.88
N ARG A 111 1.71 -5.62 -4.96
CA ARG A 111 2.89 -5.63 -4.08
C ARG A 111 2.92 -6.82 -3.11
N SER A 112 1.76 -7.42 -2.81
CA SER A 112 1.65 -8.60 -1.94
C SER A 112 1.94 -9.92 -2.67
N GLY A 113 1.90 -9.94 -4.00
CA GLY A 113 2.03 -11.17 -4.78
C GLY A 113 1.26 -11.12 -6.09
N ILE A 114 0.91 -12.30 -6.62
CA ILE A 114 0.18 -12.43 -7.88
C ILE A 114 -1.19 -13.04 -7.67
N THR A 115 -2.15 -12.63 -8.48
CA THR A 115 -3.46 -13.30 -8.57
C THR A 115 -3.54 -14.05 -9.88
N LEU A 116 -3.70 -15.35 -9.82
CA LEU A 116 -3.96 -16.22 -10.96
C LEU A 116 -5.45 -16.41 -11.17
N ALA A 117 -5.89 -16.48 -12.41
CA ALA A 117 -7.22 -16.88 -12.81
C ALA A 117 -7.18 -18.27 -13.46
N TYR A 118 -8.13 -19.12 -13.07
CA TYR A 118 -8.39 -20.41 -13.68
C TYR A 118 -9.90 -20.63 -13.78
N LYS A 119 -10.44 -20.64 -15.00
CA LYS A 119 -11.88 -20.70 -15.27
C LYS A 119 -12.63 -19.60 -14.48
N GLN A 120 -13.43 -19.97 -13.49
CA GLN A 120 -14.19 -19.04 -12.62
C GLN A 120 -13.51 -18.79 -11.27
N SER A 121 -12.38 -19.45 -11.00
CA SER A 121 -11.65 -19.37 -9.73
C SER A 121 -10.47 -18.40 -9.84
N ARG A 122 -10.14 -17.77 -8.71
CA ARG A 122 -8.96 -16.92 -8.56
C ARG A 122 -8.13 -17.38 -7.37
N TYR A 123 -6.81 -17.40 -7.55
CA TYR A 123 -5.85 -17.83 -6.54
C TYR A 123 -4.87 -16.71 -6.30
N HIS A 124 -4.79 -16.25 -5.04
CA HIS A 124 -3.74 -15.33 -4.64
C HIS A 124 -2.53 -16.11 -4.17
N LEU A 125 -1.36 -15.78 -4.72
CA LEU A 125 -0.08 -16.36 -4.36
C LEU A 125 0.79 -15.25 -3.77
N PRO A 126 1.11 -15.32 -2.46
CA PRO A 126 1.94 -14.32 -1.81
C PRO A 126 3.39 -14.40 -2.27
N LEU A 127 4.12 -13.31 -2.10
CA LEU A 127 5.57 -13.26 -2.33
C LEU A 127 6.32 -14.04 -1.23
N GLY A 128 7.13 -15.03 -1.62
CA GLY A 128 8.08 -15.70 -0.72
C GLY A 128 7.60 -17.00 -0.05
N GLU A 129 6.54 -17.66 -0.54
CA GLU A 129 6.09 -18.98 -0.08
C GLU A 129 6.56 -20.15 -0.94
#